data_AF-A0A7Z2GC54-F1
#
_entry.id   AF-A0A7Z2GC54-F1
#
_cell.length_a   1.000
_cell.length_b   1.000
_cell.length_c   1.000
_cell.angle_alpha   90.00
_cell.angle_beta   90.00
_cell.angle_gamma   90.00
#
_symmetry.space_group_name_H-M   'P 1'
#
loop_
_entity.id
_entity.type
_entity.pdbx_description
1 polymer ?
#
loop_
_entity_poly.entity_id
_entity_poly.type
_entity_poly.pdbx_seq_one_letter_code
_entity_poly.pdbx_strand_id
1 'polypeptide(L)'
;MNSMPAPQWRPFVSFLTQELTQNLTPRFLTQLMRTAGGQFARHAVLAEAHTVATMREAMNQVWGELDWGQVEIREAQDWLVLTHYHAPLKAVFGAENVVWAGAFLEGAYEAWMHQLGADSQLRMTTAGPADASGTMVFLFGK
;
A
#
# COMPACT_ATOMS: atom_id res chain seq x y z
N MET A 1 -11.66 1.49 11.78
CA MET A 1 -10.89 1.04 12.96
C MET A 1 -9.59 0.47 12.44
N ASN A 2 -8.42 0.87 12.96
CA ASN A 2 -7.15 0.27 12.55
C ASN A 2 -7.11 -1.17 13.07
N SER A 3 -7.06 -2.16 12.18
CA SER A 3 -7.02 -3.55 12.60
C SER A 3 -5.66 -3.91 13.19
N MET A 4 -5.68 -4.28 14.47
CA MET A 4 -4.51 -4.83 15.12
C MET A 4 -4.33 -6.27 14.64
N PRO A 5 -3.09 -6.73 14.39
CA PRO A 5 -2.86 -8.14 14.12
C PRO A 5 -3.36 -8.98 15.30
N ALA A 6 -3.88 -10.17 14.97
CA ALA A 6 -4.41 -11.07 15.98
C ALA A 6 -3.34 -11.33 17.05
N PRO A 7 -3.70 -11.37 18.36
CA PRO A 7 -2.74 -11.23 19.45
C PRO A 7 -1.56 -12.21 19.39
N GLN A 8 -1.79 -13.43 18.89
CA GLN A 8 -0.76 -14.46 18.75
C GLN A 8 0.35 -14.09 17.74
N TRP A 9 0.05 -13.25 16.75
CA TRP A 9 1.03 -12.81 15.74
C TRP A 9 1.90 -11.65 16.21
N ARG A 10 1.46 -10.89 17.23
CA ARG A 10 2.14 -9.66 17.66
C ARG A 10 3.61 -9.88 18.05
N PRO A 11 3.96 -10.87 18.91
CA PRO A 11 5.36 -11.09 19.28
C PRO A 11 6.20 -11.48 18.06
N PHE A 12 5.67 -12.37 17.22
CA PHE A 12 6.37 -12.83 16.02
C PHE A 12 6.68 -11.68 15.05
N VAL A 13 5.69 -10.86 14.71
CA VAL A 13 5.89 -9.73 13.80
C VAL A 13 6.84 -8.70 14.38
N SER A 14 6.77 -8.44 15.69
CA SER A 14 7.70 -7.53 16.37
C SER A 14 9.16 -7.98 16.22
N PHE A 15 9.45 -9.24 16.57
CA PHE A 15 10.80 -9.79 16.44
C PHE A 15 11.26 -9.87 14.98
N LEU A 16 10.36 -10.25 14.05
CA LEU A 16 10.69 -10.28 12.63
C LEU A 16 11.04 -8.88 12.10
N THR A 17 10.27 -7.87 12.48
CA THR A 17 10.52 -6.47 12.10
C THR A 17 11.88 -6.00 12.62
N GLN A 18 12.21 -6.33 13.88
CA GLN A 18 13.51 -6.03 14.45
C GLN A 18 14.65 -6.68 13.64
N GLU A 19 14.56 -7.97 13.34
CA GLU A 19 15.59 -8.67 12.57
C GLU A 19 15.76 -8.10 11.15
N LEU A 20 14.64 -7.78 10.48
CA LEU A 20 14.64 -7.16 9.16
C LEU A 20 15.36 -5.80 9.19
N THR A 21 15.02 -4.93 10.14
CA THR A 21 15.60 -3.58 10.25
C THR A 21 17.07 -3.61 10.71
N GLN A 22 17.47 -4.62 11.50
CA GLN A 22 18.86 -4.77 11.93
C GLN A 22 19.78 -5.29 10.82
N ASN A 23 19.27 -6.17 9.96
CA ASN A 23 20.10 -6.88 8.98
C ASN A 23 19.97 -6.36 7.54
N LEU A 24 18.92 -5.61 7.21
CA LEU A 24 18.66 -5.14 5.86
C LEU A 24 18.65 -3.62 5.78
N THR A 25 19.15 -3.09 4.66
CA THR A 25 19.08 -1.66 4.40
C THR A 25 17.64 -1.20 4.14
N PRO A 26 17.26 0.04 4.51
CA PRO A 26 15.94 0.58 4.22
C PRO A 26 15.54 0.48 2.74
N ARG A 27 16.50 0.74 1.83
CA ARG A 27 16.29 0.62 0.38
C ARG A 27 15.88 -0.80 -0.02
N PHE A 28 16.54 -1.81 0.54
CA PHE A 28 16.23 -3.20 0.23
C PHE A 28 14.87 -3.60 0.81
N LEU A 29 14.54 -3.16 2.02
CA LEU A 29 13.21 -3.37 2.61
C LEU A 29 12.10 -2.73 1.78
N THR A 30 12.28 -1.49 1.31
CA THR A 30 11.33 -0.82 0.41
C THR A 30 11.14 -1.63 -0.88
N GLN A 31 12.22 -2.10 -1.51
CA GLN A 31 12.13 -2.91 -2.72
C GLN A 31 11.43 -4.25 -2.48
N LEU A 32 11.74 -4.91 -1.38
CA LEU A 32 11.11 -6.17 -0.96
C LEU A 32 9.60 -5.97 -0.77
N MET A 33 9.19 -4.94 -0.01
CA MET A 33 7.80 -4.66 0.26
C MET A 33 7.04 -4.25 -1.00
N ARG A 34 7.62 -3.42 -1.88
CA ARG A 34 7.03 -3.10 -3.18
C ARG A 34 6.80 -4.36 -4.03
N THR A 35 7.79 -5.25 -4.07
CA THR A 35 7.67 -6.52 -4.78
C THR A 35 6.55 -7.39 -4.18
N ALA A 36 6.49 -7.49 -2.85
CA ALA A 36 5.45 -8.24 -2.16
C ALA A 36 4.05 -7.67 -2.46
N GLY A 37 3.89 -6.34 -2.46
CA GLY A 37 2.65 -5.67 -2.82
C GLY A 37 2.19 -5.95 -4.25
N GLY A 38 3.12 -5.87 -5.21
CA GLY A 38 2.82 -6.22 -6.60
C GLY A 38 2.42 -7.68 -6.78
N GLN A 39 3.06 -8.61 -6.04
CA GLN A 39 2.69 -10.02 -6.04
C GLN A 39 1.33 -10.25 -5.40
N PHE A 40 1.03 -9.57 -4.29
CA PHE A 40 -0.29 -9.59 -3.66
C PHE A 40 -1.37 -9.15 -4.64
N ALA A 41 -1.19 -8.02 -5.33
CA ALA A 41 -2.16 -7.49 -6.28
C ALA A 41 -2.42 -8.42 -7.49
N ARG A 42 -1.47 -9.28 -7.88
CA ARG A 42 -1.69 -10.31 -8.91
C ARG A 42 -2.60 -11.45 -8.44
N HIS A 43 -2.68 -11.69 -7.14
CA HIS A 43 -3.57 -12.70 -6.56
C HIS A 43 -4.92 -12.10 -6.16
N ALA A 44 -4.91 -10.90 -5.56
CA ALA A 44 -6.09 -10.12 -5.23
C ALA A 44 -6.54 -9.31 -6.46
N VAL A 45 -7.04 -10.01 -7.48
CA VAL A 45 -7.46 -9.40 -8.74
C VAL A 45 -8.68 -8.50 -8.51
N LEU A 46 -8.62 -7.28 -9.03
CA LEU A 46 -9.75 -6.36 -8.96
C LEU A 46 -10.88 -6.78 -9.89
N ALA A 47 -12.12 -6.49 -9.50
CA ALA A 47 -13.24 -6.46 -10.43
C ALA A 47 -12.96 -5.44 -11.55
N GLU A 48 -13.56 -5.66 -12.72
CA GLU A 48 -13.43 -4.75 -13.85
C GLU A 48 -13.92 -3.34 -13.47
N ALA A 49 -13.13 -2.32 -13.81
CA ALA A 49 -13.42 -0.93 -13.50
C ALA A 49 -13.03 -0.03 -14.67
N HIS A 50 -13.92 0.89 -15.03
CA HIS A 50 -13.74 1.80 -16.19
C HIS A 50 -13.77 3.28 -15.83
N THR A 51 -14.08 3.60 -14.58
CA THR A 51 -14.07 4.96 -14.04
C THR A 51 -13.27 4.98 -12.74
N VAL A 52 -12.76 6.16 -12.38
CA VAL A 52 -12.07 6.37 -11.09
C VAL A 52 -12.94 5.95 -9.90
N ALA A 53 -14.25 6.20 -9.97
CA ALA A 53 -15.19 5.78 -8.92
C ALA A 53 -15.25 4.25 -8.78
N THR A 54 -15.41 3.53 -9.89
CA THR A 54 -15.45 2.05 -9.89
C THR A 54 -14.11 1.43 -9.50
N MET A 55 -12.98 2.08 -9.83
CA MET A 55 -11.64 1.65 -9.43
C MET A 55 -11.47 1.75 -7.92
N ARG A 56 -11.86 2.89 -7.34
CA ARG A 56 -11.85 3.12 -5.90
C ARG A 56 -12.70 2.08 -5.17
N GLU A 57 -13.89 1.77 -5.68
CA GLU A 57 -14.78 0.75 -5.12
C GLU A 57 -14.15 -0.65 -5.17
N ALA A 58 -13.59 -1.05 -6.30
CA ALA A 58 -12.91 -2.35 -6.44
C ALA A 58 -11.72 -2.48 -5.48
N MET A 59 -10.89 -1.45 -5.36
CA MET A 59 -9.75 -1.45 -4.41
C MET A 59 -10.23 -1.50 -2.96
N ASN A 60 -11.26 -0.73 -2.61
CA ASN A 60 -11.81 -0.72 -1.26
C ASN A 60 -12.52 -2.01 -0.87
N GLN A 61 -13.04 -2.77 -1.84
CA GLN A 61 -13.56 -4.10 -1.55
C GLN A 61 -12.45 -5.04 -1.08
N VAL A 62 -11.31 -5.08 -1.79
CA VAL A 62 -10.16 -5.88 -1.38
C VAL A 62 -9.63 -5.44 0.00
N TRP A 63 -9.47 -4.14 0.21
CA TRP A 63 -8.97 -3.65 1.51
C TRP A 63 -9.96 -3.86 2.64
N GLY A 64 -11.26 -3.76 2.37
CA GLY A 64 -12.31 -4.05 3.34
C GLY A 64 -12.30 -5.51 3.81
N GLU A 65 -12.10 -6.47 2.91
CA GLU A 65 -12.00 -7.89 3.25
C GLU A 65 -10.82 -8.23 4.17
N LEU A 66 -9.77 -7.41 4.16
CA LEU A 66 -8.58 -7.58 4.99
C LEU A 66 -8.60 -6.70 6.25
N ASP A 67 -9.55 -5.78 6.36
CA ASP A 67 -9.52 -4.64 7.28
C ASP A 67 -8.24 -3.78 7.14
N TRP A 68 -7.80 -3.54 5.91
CA TRP A 68 -6.58 -2.79 5.60
C TRP A 68 -6.81 -1.30 5.37
N GLY A 69 -7.98 -0.79 5.73
CA GLY A 69 -8.33 0.62 5.57
C GLY A 69 -9.07 0.89 4.26
N GLN A 70 -8.92 2.10 3.74
CA GLN A 70 -9.64 2.55 2.55
C GLN A 70 -8.81 3.54 1.75
N VAL A 71 -9.06 3.60 0.45
CA VAL A 71 -8.44 4.51 -0.50
C VAL A 71 -9.47 5.47 -1.10
N GLU A 72 -9.07 6.72 -1.22
CA GLU A 72 -9.72 7.71 -2.06
C GLU A 72 -8.84 7.98 -3.27
N ILE A 73 -9.47 8.11 -4.45
CA ILE A 73 -8.77 8.37 -5.71
C ILE A 73 -9.30 9.68 -6.29
N ARG A 74 -8.38 10.59 -6.65
CA ARG A 74 -8.71 11.88 -7.26
C ARG A 74 -7.88 12.09 -8.51
N GLU A 75 -8.54 12.60 -9.55
CA GLU A 75 -7.85 13.11 -10.73
C GLU A 75 -7.22 14.47 -10.40
N ALA A 76 -5.94 14.59 -10.69
CA ALA A 76 -5.18 15.83 -10.76
C ALA A 76 -4.56 15.94 -12.15
N GLN A 77 -4.10 17.13 -12.51
CA GLN A 77 -3.76 17.48 -13.90
C GLN A 77 -2.86 16.46 -14.61
N ASP A 78 -1.77 16.05 -13.96
CA ASP A 78 -0.81 15.08 -14.50
C ASP A 78 -0.78 13.75 -13.73
N TRP A 79 -1.67 13.58 -12.74
CA TRP A 79 -1.59 12.49 -11.76
C TRP A 79 -2.96 11.95 -11.39
N LEU A 80 -3.04 10.64 -11.19
CA LEU A 80 -4.04 10.07 -10.29
C LEU A 80 -3.45 10.06 -8.88
N VAL A 81 -4.13 10.73 -7.96
CA VAL A 81 -3.73 10.82 -6.55
C VAL A 81 -4.52 9.80 -5.74
N LEU A 82 -3.82 8.87 -5.11
CA LEU A 82 -4.39 7.85 -4.23
C LEU A 82 -4.04 8.19 -2.79
N THR A 83 -5.05 8.45 -1.97
CA THR A 83 -4.87 8.66 -0.53
C THR A 83 -5.38 7.46 0.22
N HIS A 84 -4.48 6.72 0.87
CA HIS A 84 -4.81 5.55 1.66
C HIS A 84 -4.89 5.91 3.15
N TYR A 85 -6.03 5.61 3.76
CA TYR A 85 -6.34 5.87 5.14
C TYR A 85 -6.38 4.56 5.93
N HIS A 86 -5.87 4.62 7.17
CA HIS A 86 -6.11 3.60 8.20
C HIS A 86 -5.46 2.23 7.91
N ALA A 87 -4.36 2.24 7.14
CA ALA A 87 -3.53 1.06 6.97
C ALA A 87 -3.00 0.56 8.34
N PRO A 88 -2.97 -0.75 8.60
CA PRO A 88 -2.50 -1.30 9.87
C PRO A 88 -0.97 -1.22 10.03
N LEU A 89 -0.25 -0.73 9.02
CA LEU A 89 1.22 -0.80 8.94
C LEU A 89 1.93 -0.16 10.14
N LYS A 90 1.48 1.01 10.60
CA LYS A 90 2.07 1.67 11.77
C LYS A 90 1.89 0.84 13.05
N ALA A 91 0.75 0.18 13.20
CA ALA A 91 0.44 -0.65 14.36
C ALA A 91 1.15 -2.01 14.31
N VAL A 92 1.41 -2.52 13.10
CA VAL A 92 2.05 -3.82 12.83
C VAL A 92 3.57 -3.71 12.91
N PHE A 93 4.17 -2.72 12.25
CA PHE A 93 5.62 -2.59 12.06
C PHE A 93 6.27 -1.50 12.91
N GLY A 94 5.49 -0.65 13.59
CA GLY A 94 6.03 0.52 14.31
C GLY A 94 6.10 1.78 13.44
N ALA A 95 6.13 2.95 14.08
CA ALA A 95 6.04 4.25 13.41
C ALA A 95 7.30 4.56 12.58
N GLU A 96 8.46 4.11 13.04
CA GLU A 96 9.76 4.26 12.42
C GLU A 96 9.91 3.45 11.11
N ASN A 97 9.06 2.44 10.93
CA ASN A 97 9.14 1.49 9.82
C ASN A 97 8.09 1.73 8.72
N VAL A 98 7.20 2.73 8.90
CA VAL A 98 6.09 2.99 7.99
C VAL A 98 6.55 3.29 6.56
N VAL A 99 7.72 3.92 6.38
CA VAL A 99 8.23 4.27 5.04
C VAL A 99 8.48 3.03 4.18
N TRP A 100 9.23 2.05 4.69
CA TRP A 100 9.50 0.84 3.91
C TRP A 100 8.30 -0.12 3.91
N ALA A 101 7.51 -0.16 4.99
CA ALA A 101 6.30 -0.97 5.03
C ALA A 101 5.23 -0.49 4.03
N GLY A 102 5.09 0.84 3.89
CA GLY A 102 4.14 1.50 2.98
C GLY A 102 4.40 1.19 1.50
N ALA A 103 5.62 0.82 1.14
CA ALA A 103 5.96 0.40 -0.21
C ALA A 103 5.15 -0.83 -0.67
N PHE A 104 4.62 -1.63 0.26
CA PHE A 104 3.66 -2.68 -0.07
C PHE A 104 2.42 -2.12 -0.79
N LEU A 105 1.81 -1.06 -0.25
CA LEU A 105 0.65 -0.44 -0.87
C LEU A 105 1.02 0.20 -2.21
N GLU A 106 2.19 0.85 -2.29
CA GLU A 106 2.70 1.43 -3.53
C GLU A 106 2.82 0.38 -4.65
N GLY A 107 3.40 -0.78 -4.35
CA GLY A 107 3.52 -1.88 -5.31
C GLY A 107 2.18 -2.53 -5.66
N ALA A 108 1.27 -2.67 -4.69
CA ALA A 108 -0.07 -3.19 -4.95
C ALA A 108 -0.87 -2.28 -5.88
N TYR A 109 -0.86 -0.97 -5.61
CA TYR A 109 -1.53 0.00 -6.45
C TYR A 109 -0.95 0.06 -7.85
N GLU A 110 0.38 0.12 -8.01
CA GLU A 110 1.01 0.11 -9.34
C GLU A 110 0.57 -1.12 -10.16
N ALA A 111 0.61 -2.30 -9.55
CA ALA A 111 0.22 -3.54 -10.21
C ALA A 111 -1.26 -3.53 -10.63
N TRP A 112 -2.17 -3.04 -9.77
CA TRP A 112 -3.58 -2.91 -10.12
C TRP A 112 -3.84 -1.89 -11.22
N MET A 113 -3.16 -0.74 -11.21
CA MET A 113 -3.28 0.24 -12.30
C MET A 113 -2.92 -0.38 -13.64
N HIS A 114 -1.84 -1.16 -13.71
CA HIS A 114 -1.47 -1.87 -14.93
C HIS A 114 -2.45 -2.98 -15.32
N GLN A 115 -3.01 -3.71 -14.35
CA GLN A 115 -4.06 -4.71 -14.63
C GLN A 115 -5.33 -4.08 -15.21
N LEU A 116 -5.67 -2.86 -14.79
CA LEU A 116 -6.78 -2.06 -15.32
C LEU A 116 -6.44 -1.36 -16.65
N GLY A 117 -5.28 -1.67 -17.25
CA GLY A 117 -4.92 -1.21 -18.60
C GLY A 117 -4.09 0.06 -18.66
N ALA A 118 -3.56 0.56 -17.54
CA ALA A 118 -2.67 1.72 -17.56
C ALA A 118 -1.35 1.42 -18.29
N ASP A 119 -0.82 2.43 -19.00
CA ASP A 119 0.44 2.34 -19.74
C ASP A 119 1.59 1.86 -18.84
N SER A 120 2.36 0.90 -19.34
CA SER A 120 3.53 0.31 -18.69
C SER A 120 4.66 1.29 -18.33
N GLN A 121 4.63 2.53 -18.80
CA GLN A 121 5.57 3.59 -18.45
C GLN A 121 5.14 4.38 -17.20
N LEU A 122 3.85 4.36 -16.85
CA LEU A 122 3.35 5.05 -15.66
C LEU A 122 3.81 4.33 -14.40
N ARG A 123 4.11 5.08 -13.35
CA ARG A 123 4.61 4.54 -12.08
C ARG A 123 3.80 5.07 -10.92
N MET A 124 3.71 4.24 -9.87
CA MET A 124 3.28 4.69 -8.56
C MET A 124 4.49 5.20 -7.78
N THR A 125 4.37 6.40 -7.22
CA THR A 125 5.36 7.00 -6.32
C THR A 125 4.70 7.50 -5.05
N THR A 126 5.38 7.42 -3.91
CA THR A 126 4.88 8.06 -2.68
C THR A 126 5.09 9.57 -2.76
N ALA A 127 4.06 10.37 -2.45
CA ALA A 127 4.14 11.84 -2.49
C ALA A 127 4.96 12.43 -1.33
N GLY A 128 5.14 11.65 -0.26
CA GLY A 128 5.85 12.05 0.95
C GLY A 128 5.72 11.01 2.06
N PRO A 129 6.25 11.30 3.26
CA PRO A 129 6.07 10.45 4.42
C PRO A 129 4.59 10.39 4.83
N ALA A 130 4.20 9.29 5.47
CA ALA A 130 2.87 9.17 6.06
C ALA A 130 2.66 10.24 7.14
N ASP A 131 1.43 10.73 7.28
CA ASP A 131 1.11 11.69 8.33
C ASP A 131 1.06 11.05 9.73
N ALA A 132 0.77 11.84 10.76
CA ALA A 132 0.69 11.36 12.14
C ALA A 132 -0.36 10.24 12.33
N SER A 133 -1.41 10.22 11.51
CA SER A 133 -2.46 9.19 11.52
C SER A 133 -2.06 7.92 10.75
N GLY A 134 -0.96 7.96 10.01
CA GLY A 134 -0.52 6.88 9.10
C GLY A 134 -1.16 6.96 7.72
N THR A 135 -1.77 8.08 7.36
CA THR A 135 -2.31 8.29 6.01
C THR A 135 -1.16 8.45 5.02
N MET A 136 -1.22 7.73 3.90
CA MET A 136 -0.22 7.75 2.85
C MET A 136 -0.83 8.28 1.56
N VAL A 137 -0.07 9.09 0.82
CA VAL A 137 -0.48 9.64 -0.47
C VAL A 137 0.47 9.11 -1.53
N PHE A 138 -0.11 8.58 -2.60
CA PHE A 138 0.60 8.07 -3.76
C PHE A 138 0.17 8.80 -5.02
N LEU A 139 1.10 8.96 -5.95
CA LEU A 139 0.91 9.61 -7.23
C LEU A 139 1.16 8.58 -8.33
N PHE A 140 0.17 8.40 -9.21
CA PHE A 140 0.29 7.57 -10.40
C PHE A 140 0.39 8.44 -11.65
N GLY A 141 1.53 8.37 -12.34
CA GLY A 141 1.87 9.24 -13.46
C GLY A 141 3.28 8.99 -13.99
N LYS A 142 3.85 9.97 -14.71
CA LYS A 142 5.20 9.91 -15.31
C LYS A 142 6.26 10.58 -14.44
#